data_AF-A0A7X5E4Z5-F1
#
_entry.id   AF-A0A7X5E4Z5-F1
#
_cell.length_a   1.000
_cell.length_b   1.000
_cell.length_c   1.000
_cell.angle_alpha   90.00
_cell.angle_beta   90.00
_cell.angle_gamma   90.00
#
_symmetry.space_group_name_H-M   'P 1'
#
loop_
_entity.id
_entity.type
_entity.pdbx_description
1 polymer ?
#
loop_
_entity_poly.entity_id
_entity_poly.type
_entity_poly.pdbx_seq_one_letter_code
_entity_poly.pdbx_strand_id
1 'polypeptide(L)'
;MGVTISGMTGRGSIRHNNRSFSAANIDRSRTGLNVTFCQEDLKQVYHQVFDEALAAYNAKKKKTRDKIPDYYEHIRQGKQEKLFHEVIFQIGNKDDCGCGSPDGDRAAAVLKEFAESFQERNPHLRVFNAVLHMDEATPHIHIDFVPVATEQTRGLQTRVSMTQALKQQGFTSLGRNMTEWRAWMERE
;
A
#
# COMPACT_ATOMS: atom_id res chain seq x y z
N MET A 1 0.74 8.52 30.64
CA MET A 1 0.38 7.45 29.69
C MET A 1 1.22 7.65 28.45
N GLY A 2 1.84 6.59 27.91
CA GLY A 2 2.68 6.71 26.71
C GLY A 2 1.82 6.78 25.45
N VAL A 3 2.24 7.60 24.47
CA VAL A 3 1.62 7.67 23.14
C VAL A 3 1.97 6.41 22.36
N THR A 4 0.98 5.77 21.72
CA THR A 4 1.17 4.53 20.96
C THR A 4 1.42 4.80 19.48
N ILE A 5 2.23 3.98 18.82
CA ILE A 5 2.32 3.94 17.35
C ILE A 5 1.67 2.64 16.90
N SER A 6 0.81 2.71 15.88
CA SER A 6 0.17 1.52 15.32
C SER A 6 0.29 1.52 13.80
N GLY A 7 0.74 0.39 13.26
CA GLY A 7 0.68 0.04 11.85
C GLY A 7 -0.24 -1.17 11.67
N MET A 8 -1.22 -1.07 10.78
CA MET A 8 -2.17 -2.17 10.54
C MET A 8 -2.49 -2.36 9.06
N THR A 9 -2.93 -3.56 8.70
CA THR A 9 -3.41 -3.83 7.34
C THR A 9 -4.86 -3.38 7.20
N GLY A 10 -5.11 -2.52 6.23
CA GLY A 10 -6.46 -2.11 5.86
C GLY A 10 -7.15 -3.10 4.92
N ARG A 11 -8.46 -2.93 4.72
CA ARG A 11 -9.21 -3.74 3.73
C ARG A 11 -8.95 -3.29 2.28
N GLY A 12 -8.31 -2.14 2.09
CA GLY A 12 -8.04 -1.50 0.80
C GLY A 12 -9.29 -0.83 0.25
N SER A 13 -9.43 0.47 0.44
CA SER A 13 -10.56 1.22 -0.11
C SER A 13 -10.14 2.56 -0.70
N ILE A 14 -9.72 2.54 -1.97
CA ILE A 14 -9.34 3.75 -2.73
C ILE A 14 -10.45 4.81 -2.66
N ARG A 15 -11.73 4.41 -2.71
CA ARG A 15 -12.85 5.35 -2.64
C ARG A 15 -12.97 6.03 -1.26
N HIS A 16 -12.59 5.36 -0.18
CA HIS A 16 -12.59 5.92 1.17
C HIS A 16 -11.44 6.90 1.32
N ASN A 17 -10.25 6.45 0.91
CA ASN A 17 -9.01 7.19 1.01
C ASN A 17 -9.11 8.51 0.23
N ASN A 18 -9.75 8.47 -0.94
CA ASN A 18 -9.88 9.63 -1.82
C ASN A 18 -11.22 10.36 -1.64
N ARG A 19 -11.92 10.12 -0.52
CA ARG A 19 -13.18 10.77 -0.12
C ARG A 19 -14.25 10.77 -1.23
N SER A 20 -14.22 9.76 -2.09
CA SER A 20 -15.19 9.54 -3.18
C SER A 20 -16.50 8.91 -2.69
N PHE A 21 -16.63 8.69 -1.38
CA PHE A 21 -17.88 8.52 -0.66
C PHE A 21 -17.75 9.09 0.76
N SER A 22 -18.87 9.50 1.37
CA SER A 22 -18.90 10.06 2.72
C SER A 22 -19.27 8.97 3.73
N ALA A 23 -18.35 8.63 4.63
CA ALA A 23 -18.66 7.85 5.83
C ALA A 23 -19.18 8.76 6.95
N ALA A 24 -19.87 8.18 7.95
CA ALA A 24 -20.52 8.94 9.03
C ALA A 24 -19.54 9.57 10.03
N ASN A 25 -18.32 9.05 10.11
CA ASN A 25 -17.24 9.49 10.98
C ASN A 25 -16.38 10.63 10.39
N ILE A 26 -16.71 11.10 9.19
CA ILE A 26 -15.95 12.15 8.49
C ILE A 26 -16.53 13.52 8.86
N ASP A 27 -15.69 14.38 9.43
CA ASP A 27 -15.97 15.79 9.60
C ASP A 27 -15.60 16.56 8.33
N ARG A 28 -16.62 16.83 7.50
CA ARG A 28 -16.45 17.52 6.20
C ARG A 28 -15.84 18.91 6.31
N SER A 29 -15.93 19.57 7.47
CA SER A 29 -15.31 20.88 7.67
C SER A 29 -13.78 20.79 7.66
N ARG A 30 -13.23 19.61 7.98
CA ARG A 30 -11.79 19.33 8.07
C ARG A 30 -11.23 18.57 6.86
N THR A 31 -12.06 18.09 5.93
CA THR A 31 -11.57 17.32 4.76
C THR A 31 -10.55 18.10 3.91
N GLY A 32 -10.62 19.44 3.88
CA GLY A 32 -9.62 20.29 3.23
C GLY A 32 -8.23 20.27 3.89
N LEU A 33 -8.11 19.68 5.09
CA LEU A 33 -6.85 19.49 5.82
C LEU A 33 -6.18 18.14 5.51
N ASN A 34 -6.85 17.25 4.77
CA ASN A 34 -6.25 16.00 4.33
C ASN A 34 -5.08 16.29 3.36
N VAL A 35 -4.06 15.44 3.37
CA VAL A 35 -2.90 15.58 2.50
C VAL A 35 -2.78 14.37 1.60
N THR A 36 -2.85 14.57 0.29
CA THR A 36 -2.61 13.54 -0.71
C THR A 36 -1.17 13.62 -1.19
N PHE A 37 -0.40 12.55 -0.98
CA PHE A 37 1.01 12.45 -1.41
C PHE A 37 1.13 11.86 -2.81
N CYS A 38 0.31 10.85 -3.11
CA CYS A 38 0.15 10.32 -4.45
C CYS A 38 -1.27 9.78 -4.64
N GLN A 39 -1.75 9.84 -5.88
CA GLN A 39 -3.03 9.30 -6.30
C GLN A 39 -2.98 8.97 -7.79
N GLU A 40 -2.63 7.73 -8.10
CA GLU A 40 -2.49 7.22 -9.46
C GLU A 40 -3.57 6.18 -9.76
N ASP A 41 -3.93 6.03 -11.03
CA ASP A 41 -4.83 4.96 -11.45
C ASP A 41 -4.13 3.60 -11.34
N LEU A 42 -4.70 2.72 -10.51
CA LEU A 42 -4.10 1.41 -10.25
C LEU A 42 -3.90 0.59 -11.53
N LYS A 43 -4.83 0.66 -12.48
CA LYS A 43 -4.72 -0.10 -13.72
C LYS A 43 -3.57 0.44 -14.59
N GLN A 44 -3.40 1.76 -14.67
CA GLN A 44 -2.24 2.37 -15.33
C GLN A 44 -0.92 1.97 -14.67
N VAL A 45 -0.85 1.93 -13.34
CA VAL A 45 0.33 1.45 -12.61
C VAL A 45 0.68 0.02 -13.00
N TYR A 46 -0.32 -0.86 -13.15
CA TYR A 46 -0.09 -2.22 -13.61
C TYR A 46 0.54 -2.27 -15.01
N HIS A 47 0.02 -1.47 -15.95
CA HIS A 47 0.56 -1.40 -17.30
C HIS A 47 2.01 -0.88 -17.31
N GLN A 48 2.29 0.18 -16.54
CA GLN A 48 3.64 0.73 -16.42
C GLN A 48 4.65 -0.28 -15.85
N VAL A 49 4.25 -1.06 -14.84
CA VAL A 49 5.16 -1.94 -14.10
C VAL A 49 5.33 -3.31 -14.76
N PHE A 50 4.28 -3.87 -15.36
CA PHE A 50 4.26 -5.29 -15.74
C PHE A 50 4.18 -5.55 -17.24
N ASP A 51 3.82 -4.59 -18.10
CA ASP A 51 3.55 -4.89 -19.51
C ASP A 51 4.79 -5.37 -20.28
N GLU A 52 5.98 -4.83 -19.96
CA GLU A 52 7.23 -5.30 -20.57
C GLU A 52 7.50 -6.77 -20.23
N ALA A 53 7.41 -7.13 -18.94
CA ALA A 53 7.59 -8.50 -18.48
C ALA A 53 6.50 -9.45 -19.00
N LEU A 54 5.27 -8.96 -19.13
CA LEU A 54 4.13 -9.67 -19.71
C LEU A 54 4.37 -9.97 -21.19
N ALA A 55 4.83 -8.99 -21.97
CA ALA A 55 5.15 -9.16 -23.38
C ALA A 55 6.26 -10.22 -23.57
N ALA A 56 7.33 -10.12 -22.79
CA ALA A 56 8.43 -11.09 -22.80
C ALA A 56 7.97 -12.51 -22.39
N TYR A 57 7.06 -12.62 -21.42
CA TYR A 57 6.46 -13.90 -21.02
C TYR A 57 5.62 -14.50 -22.15
N ASN A 58 4.74 -13.70 -22.76
CA ASN A 58 3.82 -14.13 -23.82
C ASN A 58 4.55 -14.49 -25.12
N ALA A 59 5.67 -13.84 -25.43
CA ALA A 59 6.49 -14.16 -26.59
C ALA A 59 7.03 -15.60 -26.55
N LYS A 60 7.25 -16.15 -25.34
CA LYS A 60 7.72 -17.54 -25.13
C LYS A 60 6.60 -18.58 -25.28
N LYS A 61 5.34 -18.17 -25.46
CA LYS A 61 4.18 -19.07 -25.51
C LYS A 61 3.75 -19.39 -26.95
N LYS A 62 3.63 -20.68 -27.25
CA LYS A 62 3.20 -21.16 -28.57
C LYS A 62 1.69 -21.04 -28.78
N LYS A 63 0.87 -21.36 -27.77
CA LYS A 63 -0.61 -21.37 -27.88
C LYS A 63 -1.20 -20.11 -27.28
N THR A 64 -2.19 -19.51 -27.95
CA THR A 64 -2.89 -18.30 -27.49
C THR A 64 -3.52 -18.47 -26.11
N ARG A 65 -4.07 -19.65 -25.79
CA ARG A 65 -4.66 -19.95 -24.48
C ARG A 65 -3.66 -19.93 -23.31
N ASP A 66 -2.37 -20.04 -23.60
CA ASP A 66 -1.30 -20.03 -22.59
C ASP A 66 -0.73 -18.61 -22.37
N LYS A 67 -1.18 -17.63 -23.16
CA LYS A 67 -0.83 -16.21 -23.03
C LYS A 67 -1.77 -15.53 -22.05
N ILE A 68 -1.24 -14.54 -21.33
CA ILE A 68 -2.03 -13.67 -20.44
C ILE A 68 -2.33 -12.38 -21.22
N PRO A 69 -3.59 -12.06 -21.55
CA PRO A 69 -3.89 -10.87 -22.36
C PRO A 69 -3.64 -9.56 -21.62
N ASP A 70 -4.02 -9.51 -20.34
CA ASP A 70 -3.94 -8.33 -19.48
C ASP A 70 -3.60 -8.82 -18.06
N TYR A 71 -2.51 -8.32 -17.50
CA TYR A 71 -2.02 -8.81 -16.21
C TYR A 71 -2.83 -8.27 -15.02
N TYR A 72 -3.36 -7.05 -15.12
CA TYR A 72 -4.27 -6.51 -14.10
C TYR A 72 -5.52 -7.38 -13.98
N GLU A 73 -6.17 -7.71 -15.10
CA GLU A 73 -7.34 -8.59 -15.12
C GLU A 73 -6.99 -10.01 -14.66
N HIS A 74 -5.80 -10.50 -15.01
CA HIS A 74 -5.32 -11.80 -14.52
C HIS A 74 -5.22 -11.86 -12.99
N ILE A 75 -4.66 -10.82 -12.36
CA ILE A 75 -4.60 -10.74 -10.90
C ILE A 75 -5.99 -10.52 -10.30
N ARG A 76 -6.80 -9.63 -10.87
CA ARG A 76 -8.17 -9.34 -10.40
C ARG A 76 -9.08 -10.57 -10.36
N GLN A 77 -8.96 -11.45 -11.35
CA GLN A 77 -9.73 -12.68 -11.46
C GLN A 77 -9.10 -13.86 -10.70
N GLY A 78 -7.81 -13.75 -10.39
CA GLY A 78 -7.05 -14.72 -9.61
C GLY A 78 -7.45 -14.73 -8.13
N LYS A 79 -7.04 -15.79 -7.43
CA LYS A 79 -7.24 -15.93 -5.97
C LYS A 79 -5.92 -15.96 -5.19
N GLN A 80 -4.79 -15.97 -5.90
CA GLN A 80 -3.48 -16.17 -5.28
C GLN A 80 -2.92 -14.86 -4.70
N GLU A 81 -3.04 -13.76 -5.44
CA GLU A 81 -2.49 -12.46 -5.07
C GLU A 81 -3.61 -11.42 -5.05
N LYS A 82 -3.44 -10.35 -4.27
CA LYS A 82 -4.33 -9.19 -4.28
C LYS A 82 -3.85 -8.19 -5.32
N LEU A 83 -4.79 -7.38 -5.85
CA LEU A 83 -4.42 -6.28 -6.74
C LEU A 83 -3.49 -5.26 -6.06
N PHE A 84 -3.73 -5.00 -4.77
CA PHE A 84 -2.90 -4.13 -3.95
C PHE A 84 -3.07 -4.48 -2.47
N HIS A 85 -2.23 -3.87 -1.64
CA HIS A 85 -2.28 -3.94 -0.19
C HIS A 85 -2.39 -2.53 0.39
N GLU A 86 -3.09 -2.39 1.50
CA GLU A 86 -3.22 -1.15 2.25
C GLU A 86 -2.58 -1.31 3.62
N VAL A 87 -1.77 -0.34 4.02
CA VAL A 87 -1.33 -0.17 5.41
C VAL A 87 -1.81 1.18 5.94
N ILE A 88 -2.15 1.18 7.22
CA ILE A 88 -2.64 2.36 7.94
C ILE A 88 -1.71 2.59 9.12
N PHE A 89 -1.16 3.80 9.22
CA PHE A 89 -0.35 4.23 10.36
C PHE A 89 -1.03 5.35 11.13
N GLN A 90 -1.02 5.22 12.46
CA GLN A 90 -1.60 6.19 13.40
C GLN A 90 -0.69 6.32 14.62
N ILE A 91 -0.57 7.56 15.11
CA ILE A 91 0.10 7.88 16.38
C ILE A 91 -0.98 8.35 17.37
N GLY A 92 -0.97 7.77 18.56
CA GLY A 92 -1.97 7.99 19.60
C GLY A 92 -3.36 7.50 19.20
N ASN A 93 -4.37 8.12 19.78
CA ASN A 93 -5.79 7.94 19.57
C ASN A 93 -6.51 9.29 19.76
N LYS A 94 -7.85 9.29 19.77
CA LYS A 94 -8.63 10.53 19.86
C LYS A 94 -8.43 11.31 21.17
N ASP A 95 -8.06 10.61 22.25
CA ASP A 95 -7.98 11.18 23.60
C ASP A 95 -6.63 11.87 23.85
N ASP A 96 -5.55 11.47 23.16
CA ASP A 96 -4.20 12.02 23.30
C ASP A 96 -3.67 12.72 22.03
N CYS A 97 -4.06 12.29 20.84
CA CYS A 97 -3.63 12.84 19.55
C CYS A 97 -4.82 13.15 18.62
N GLY A 98 -5.98 13.52 19.18
CA GLY A 98 -7.17 13.83 18.38
C GLY A 98 -6.95 14.96 17.36
N CYS A 99 -7.56 14.84 16.17
CA CYS A 99 -7.46 15.86 15.13
C CYS A 99 -7.93 17.25 15.64
N GLY A 100 -7.14 18.30 15.42
CA GLY A 100 -7.40 19.66 15.90
C GLY A 100 -6.84 19.98 17.28
N SER A 101 -6.14 19.02 17.91
CA SER A 101 -5.34 19.24 19.11
C SER A 101 -3.86 19.49 18.76
N PRO A 102 -3.08 20.17 19.63
CA PRO A 102 -1.64 20.34 19.40
C PRO A 102 -0.87 19.02 19.25
N ASP A 103 -1.28 17.96 19.95
CA ASP A 103 -0.68 16.63 19.82
C ASP A 103 -1.09 15.93 18.53
N GLY A 104 -2.33 16.12 18.07
CA GLY A 104 -2.76 15.67 16.75
C GLY A 104 -1.96 16.33 15.63
N ASP A 105 -1.68 17.63 15.72
CA ASP A 105 -0.87 18.33 14.72
C ASP A 105 0.58 17.82 14.71
N ARG A 106 1.15 17.50 15.89
CA ARG A 106 2.47 16.84 16.00
C ARG A 106 2.46 15.44 15.38
N ALA A 107 1.45 14.64 15.68
CA ALA A 107 1.28 13.31 15.09
C ALA A 107 1.19 13.38 13.57
N ALA A 108 0.42 14.33 13.03
CA ALA A 108 0.27 14.56 11.60
C ALA A 108 1.60 14.95 10.93
N ALA A 109 2.41 15.80 11.57
CA ALA A 109 3.74 16.16 11.07
C ALA A 109 4.67 14.95 10.95
N VAL A 110 4.70 14.09 11.98
CA VAL A 110 5.51 12.85 11.95
C VAL A 110 5.00 11.88 10.87
N LEU A 111 3.68 11.70 10.75
CA LEU A 111 3.09 10.85 9.71
C LEU A 111 3.39 11.37 8.30
N LYS A 112 3.45 12.70 8.12
CA LYS A 112 3.84 13.32 6.86
C LYS A 112 5.29 13.00 6.48
N GLU A 113 6.24 13.19 7.39
CA GLU A 113 7.65 12.83 7.15
C GLU A 113 7.82 11.33 6.89
N PHE A 114 7.07 10.50 7.61
CA PHE A 114 7.04 9.06 7.38
C PHE A 114 6.58 8.71 5.95
N ALA A 115 5.52 9.37 5.47
CA ALA A 115 4.96 9.17 4.15
C ALA A 115 5.92 9.57 3.02
N GLU A 116 6.57 10.72 3.16
CA GLU A 116 7.48 11.28 2.15
C GLU A 116 8.68 10.36 1.89
N SER A 117 9.17 9.66 2.93
CA SER A 117 10.28 8.70 2.80
C SER A 117 9.84 7.24 2.56
N PHE A 118 8.53 6.94 2.55
CA PHE A 118 8.04 5.56 2.55
C PHE A 118 8.44 4.78 1.29
N GLN A 119 8.30 5.38 0.11
CA GLN A 119 8.61 4.72 -1.15
C GLN A 119 10.11 4.40 -1.29
N GLU A 120 10.98 5.27 -0.78
CA GLU A 120 12.43 5.08 -0.79
C GLU A 120 12.86 3.92 0.13
N ARG A 121 12.22 3.80 1.31
CA ARG A 121 12.45 2.69 2.25
C ARG A 121 11.86 1.35 1.76
N ASN A 122 11.00 1.39 0.75
CA ASN A 122 10.23 0.27 0.24
C ASN A 122 10.28 0.17 -1.30
N PRO A 123 11.46 -0.07 -1.90
CA PRO A 123 11.64 -0.03 -3.36
C PRO A 123 10.85 -1.11 -4.12
N HIS A 124 10.44 -2.20 -3.45
CA HIS A 124 9.62 -3.26 -4.05
C HIS A 124 8.13 -3.11 -3.76
N LEU A 125 7.70 -2.06 -3.05
CA LEU A 125 6.30 -1.75 -2.80
C LEU A 125 5.96 -0.47 -3.57
N ARG A 126 5.39 -0.62 -4.77
CA ARG A 126 5.03 0.51 -5.62
C ARG A 126 3.78 1.18 -5.05
N VAL A 127 3.95 2.28 -4.32
CA VAL A 127 2.87 3.07 -3.73
C VAL A 127 2.15 3.84 -4.82
N PHE A 128 0.85 3.64 -4.98
CA PHE A 128 0.04 4.35 -5.99
C PHE A 128 -0.99 5.29 -5.38
N ASN A 129 -1.29 5.15 -4.09
CA ASN A 129 -2.20 6.04 -3.38
C ASN A 129 -1.73 6.20 -1.93
N ALA A 130 -1.55 7.44 -1.47
CA ALA A 130 -1.15 7.73 -0.10
C ALA A 130 -1.82 9.01 0.39
N VAL A 131 -2.62 8.90 1.45
CA VAL A 131 -3.47 9.99 1.94
C VAL A 131 -3.45 10.04 3.47
N LEU A 132 -3.07 11.19 4.02
CA LEU A 132 -3.19 11.51 5.44
C LEU A 132 -4.58 12.12 5.69
N HIS A 133 -5.36 11.46 6.55
CA HIS A 133 -6.67 11.93 6.98
C HIS A 133 -6.54 12.76 8.25
N MET A 134 -7.05 13.99 8.20
CA MET A 134 -7.15 14.95 9.31
C MET A 134 -8.60 15.25 9.70
N ASP A 135 -9.55 14.61 9.02
CA ASP A 135 -10.99 14.85 9.11
C ASP A 135 -11.75 13.77 9.89
N GLU A 136 -11.05 12.80 10.47
CA GLU A 136 -11.61 11.77 11.36
C GLU A 136 -11.22 12.04 12.83
N ALA A 137 -11.34 11.04 13.71
CA ALA A 137 -11.09 11.22 15.14
C ALA A 137 -9.61 11.46 15.48
N THR A 138 -8.71 10.75 14.80
CA THR A 138 -7.25 10.80 15.02
C THR A 138 -6.56 10.90 13.67
N PRO A 139 -5.46 11.67 13.52
CA PRO A 139 -4.66 11.69 12.32
C PRO A 139 -4.13 10.30 11.98
N HIS A 140 -4.35 9.84 10.76
CA HIS A 140 -3.83 8.56 10.29
C HIS A 140 -3.60 8.60 8.78
N ILE A 141 -2.59 7.87 8.32
CA ILE A 141 -2.25 7.78 6.90
C ILE A 141 -2.61 6.42 6.35
N HIS A 142 -3.28 6.42 5.20
CA HIS A 142 -3.45 5.24 4.35
C HIS A 142 -2.37 5.22 3.28
N ILE A 143 -1.70 4.09 3.10
CA ILE A 143 -0.72 3.87 2.03
C ILE A 143 -1.11 2.59 1.29
N ASP A 144 -1.55 2.74 0.05
CA ASP A 144 -1.89 1.66 -0.86
C ASP A 144 -0.76 1.40 -1.86
N PHE A 145 -0.33 0.15 -1.98
CA PHE A 145 0.78 -0.24 -2.83
C PHE A 145 0.61 -1.60 -3.50
N VAL A 146 1.33 -1.79 -4.62
CA VAL A 146 1.46 -3.06 -5.32
C VAL A 146 2.84 -3.67 -5.00
N PRO A 147 2.91 -4.91 -4.46
CA PRO A 147 4.19 -5.56 -4.25
C PRO A 147 4.77 -6.09 -5.56
N VAL A 148 5.95 -5.63 -5.93
CA VAL A 148 6.63 -5.92 -7.19
C VAL A 148 7.83 -6.82 -6.95
N ALA A 149 7.69 -8.09 -7.34
CA ALA A 149 8.79 -9.03 -7.34
C ALA A 149 9.45 -9.08 -8.72
N THR A 150 10.75 -8.81 -8.79
CA THR A 150 11.53 -8.79 -10.04
C THR A 150 12.41 -10.04 -10.17
N GLU A 151 13.02 -10.24 -11.35
CA GLU A 151 14.02 -11.30 -11.60
C GLU A 151 13.53 -12.73 -11.28
N GLN A 152 12.23 -12.97 -11.40
CA GLN A 152 11.64 -14.24 -11.06
C GLN A 152 11.95 -15.30 -12.12
N THR A 153 12.37 -16.48 -11.67
CA THR A 153 12.77 -17.59 -12.56
C THR A 153 11.60 -18.42 -13.09
N ARG A 154 10.41 -18.27 -12.50
CA ARG A 154 9.18 -18.99 -12.88
C ARG A 154 8.04 -18.01 -13.12
N GLY A 155 7.35 -18.16 -14.24
CA GLY A 155 6.24 -17.27 -14.63
C GLY A 155 6.75 -15.98 -15.27
N LEU A 156 6.05 -14.87 -15.04
CA LEU A 156 6.52 -13.53 -15.39
C LEU A 156 7.74 -13.17 -14.55
N GLN A 157 8.76 -12.55 -15.16
CA GLN A 157 9.98 -12.13 -14.46
C GLN A 157 9.73 -10.99 -13.48
N THR A 158 8.86 -10.05 -13.83
CA THR A 158 8.31 -9.04 -12.93
C THR A 158 6.85 -9.40 -12.67
N ARG A 159 6.48 -9.64 -11.41
CA ARG A 159 5.14 -10.14 -11.04
C ARG A 159 4.70 -9.61 -9.68
N VAL A 160 3.39 -9.65 -9.44
CA VAL A 160 2.83 -9.38 -8.12
C VAL A 160 3.16 -10.55 -7.20
N SER A 161 3.86 -10.27 -6.09
CA SER A 161 4.03 -11.23 -4.99
C SER A 161 4.57 -10.53 -3.75
N MET A 162 3.75 -10.44 -2.70
CA MET A 162 4.17 -9.81 -1.45
C MET A 162 5.40 -10.51 -0.83
N THR A 163 5.36 -11.84 -0.75
CA THR A 163 6.45 -12.63 -0.16
C THR A 163 7.76 -12.42 -0.90
N GLN A 164 7.76 -12.43 -2.24
CA GLN A 164 9.00 -12.27 -3.00
C GLN A 164 9.50 -10.82 -2.96
N ALA A 165 8.61 -9.83 -3.08
CA ALA A 165 8.95 -8.42 -2.95
C ALA A 165 9.65 -8.12 -1.61
N LEU A 166 9.10 -8.62 -0.50
CA LEU A 166 9.71 -8.43 0.82
C LEU A 166 11.03 -9.19 0.99
N LYS A 167 11.16 -10.39 0.42
CA LYS A 167 12.45 -11.11 0.38
C LYS A 167 13.54 -10.32 -0.34
N GLN A 168 13.20 -9.66 -1.45
CA GLN A 168 14.15 -8.82 -2.19
C GLN A 168 14.54 -7.57 -1.39
N GLN A 169 13.69 -7.11 -0.46
CA GLN A 169 14.02 -6.09 0.53
C GLN A 169 14.79 -6.62 1.75
N GLY A 170 15.14 -7.91 1.79
CA GLY A 170 15.91 -8.51 2.88
C GLY A 170 15.08 -9.09 4.04
N PHE A 171 13.75 -9.07 3.96
CA PHE A 171 12.90 -9.69 4.98
C PHE A 171 12.80 -11.20 4.77
N THR A 172 13.15 -11.97 5.78
CA THR A 172 13.05 -13.44 5.75
C THR A 172 12.11 -13.94 6.84
N SER A 173 11.30 -14.95 6.51
CA SER A 173 10.43 -15.59 7.50
C SER A 173 11.27 -16.43 8.47
N LEU A 174 11.03 -16.25 9.77
CA LEU A 174 11.58 -17.09 10.85
C LEU A 174 10.56 -18.11 11.37
N GLY A 175 9.46 -18.32 10.63
CA GLY A 175 8.39 -19.26 10.98
C GLY A 175 7.00 -18.65 10.84
N ARG A 176 5.97 -19.44 11.17
CA ARG A 176 4.55 -19.05 11.00
C ARG A 176 4.17 -17.78 11.76
N ASN A 177 4.83 -17.50 12.88
CA ASN A 177 4.55 -16.33 13.72
C ASN A 177 5.37 -15.09 13.32
N MET A 178 6.37 -15.26 12.44
CA MET A 178 7.26 -14.20 11.99
C MET A 178 7.47 -14.36 10.49
N THR A 179 6.48 -13.92 9.72
CA THR A 179 6.51 -13.88 8.26
C THR A 179 7.31 -12.67 7.79
N GLU A 180 7.66 -12.66 6.50
CA GLU A 180 8.30 -11.49 5.88
C GLU A 180 7.45 -10.22 6.08
N TRP A 181 6.12 -10.36 5.98
CA TRP A 181 5.17 -9.28 6.23
C TRP A 181 5.29 -8.72 7.65
N ARG A 182 5.32 -9.60 8.66
CA ARG A 182 5.41 -9.17 10.05
C ARG A 182 6.75 -8.50 10.35
N ALA A 183 7.85 -9.10 9.90
CA ALA A 183 9.19 -8.52 10.08
C ALA A 183 9.29 -7.13 9.41
N TRP A 184 8.66 -6.96 8.25
CA TRP A 184 8.55 -5.67 7.57
C TRP A 184 7.71 -4.67 8.36
N MET A 185 6.52 -5.05 8.82
CA MET A 185 5.66 -4.18 9.64
C MET A 185 6.28 -3.78 10.98
N GLU A 186 7.17 -4.60 11.57
CA GLU A 186 7.89 -4.24 12.81
C GLU A 186 9.06 -3.28 12.57
N ARG A 187 9.59 -3.22 11.34
CA ARG A 187 10.59 -2.21 10.95
C ARG A 187 9.93 -0.85 10.71
N GLU A 188 8.75 -0.85 10.10
CA GLU A 188 7.97 0.38 9.82
C GLU A 188 7.47 1.07 11.09
#